data_AF-A0A256YLS5-F1
#
_entry.id   AF-A0A256YLS5-F1
#
_cell.length_a   1.000
_cell.length_b   1.000
_cell.length_c   1.000
_cell.angle_alpha   90.00
_cell.angle_beta   90.00
_cell.angle_gamma   90.00
#
_symmetry.space_group_name_H-M   'P 1'
#
loop_
_entity.id
_entity.type
_entity.pdbx_description
1 polymer ?
#
loop_
_entity_poly.entity_id
_entity_poly.type
_entity_poly.pdbx_seq_one_letter_code
_entity_poly.pdbx_strand_id
1 'polypeptide(L)'
;MNVQILIARVLLVIALILIVINIASYSSSPEIIGQALLENNGSCNIVFEEINRTAEYRFGGKSLSGTRIETWYYMKGCRGEEIYVRVYRIQGHTPKHAIILIHDYGSNYLSLTSLALNLVDEKYLVVTLDLPYYDLTGRIKVLSKEPMSSWIYTATCNIMKAVTLIQKEYDLDKIGLLGISFGGIAALLATYYDERIDYVVSIGGLGGYVESIEKASILNYYIEGIEDINNCLDPLPLMKNIKKDVLLIMGSNDEVFPLDTNTLAELVRNKHISISIVPNSGHFRIPSLWEKVIHEFITSRELNSNGFGESDVDVENTGFDILVEVNGNSSILVMHRPSIPGYPWSTSNLSSGKARFTYLLVPGEYFILKGDNYVLCKALYTRESYGLIIGLILFIIWLILDRRILMSLRRLNWLEIIYGIVLVLLLTYPLYPAIWGVDRFHASLLQIAETYLTYLPFVTYLITYSLYIQPILFTYMIFRRSRKIYMLYLALPIFTTVTSTTLILFLGSRFYYTPITIPTIPLLLVVVAMVMDYIFSETIPS
;
A
#
# COMPACT_ATOMS: atom_id res chain seq x y z
N MET A 1 27.73 -8.72 -48.08
CA MET A 1 27.45 -8.45 -46.64
C MET A 1 26.79 -9.70 -46.07
N ASN A 2 27.33 -10.29 -45.00
CA ASN A 2 26.89 -11.61 -44.52
C ASN A 2 25.42 -11.55 -44.04
N VAL A 3 24.57 -12.44 -44.54
CA VAL A 3 23.13 -12.55 -44.16
C VAL A 3 22.97 -12.62 -42.63
N GLN A 4 23.91 -13.25 -41.93
CA GLN A 4 23.96 -13.33 -40.47
C GLN A 4 24.12 -11.96 -39.77
N ILE A 5 24.88 -11.04 -40.36
CA ILE A 5 25.05 -9.66 -39.82
C ILE A 5 23.74 -8.88 -39.98
N LEU A 6 23.03 -9.08 -41.09
CA LEU A 6 21.73 -8.46 -41.32
C LEU A 6 20.69 -8.97 -40.33
N ILE A 7 20.62 -10.30 -40.12
CA ILE A 7 19.71 -10.92 -39.14
C ILE A 7 19.99 -10.43 -37.72
N ALA A 8 21.26 -10.35 -37.31
CA ALA A 8 21.63 -9.87 -35.97
C ALA A 8 21.24 -8.39 -35.75
N ARG A 9 21.43 -7.53 -36.77
CA ARG A 9 20.99 -6.13 -36.71
C ARG A 9 19.46 -6.02 -36.62
N VAL A 10 18.73 -6.86 -37.37
CA VAL A 10 17.27 -6.93 -37.29
C VAL A 10 16.82 -7.37 -35.89
N LEU A 11 17.44 -8.40 -35.31
CA LEU A 11 17.11 -8.86 -33.95
C LEU A 11 17.43 -7.83 -32.87
N LEU A 12 18.56 -7.11 -32.97
CA LEU A 12 18.90 -6.02 -32.04
C LEU A 12 17.89 -4.86 -32.15
N VAL A 13 17.50 -4.50 -33.36
CA VAL A 13 16.47 -3.48 -33.60
C VAL A 13 15.12 -3.95 -33.04
N ILE A 14 14.73 -5.21 -33.22
CA ILE A 14 13.52 -5.78 -32.60
C ILE A 14 13.60 -5.72 -31.09
N ALA A 15 14.74 -6.10 -30.47
CA ALA A 15 14.91 -6.04 -29.02
C ALA A 15 14.83 -4.60 -28.49
N LEU A 16 15.46 -3.64 -29.17
CA LEU A 16 15.37 -2.21 -28.83
C LEU A 16 13.94 -1.67 -29.01
N ILE A 17 13.25 -2.07 -30.08
CA ILE A 17 11.83 -1.74 -30.29
C ILE A 17 10.98 -2.33 -29.18
N LEU A 18 11.20 -3.58 -28.77
CA LEU A 18 10.47 -4.20 -27.67
C LEU A 18 10.75 -3.50 -26.33
N ILE A 19 11.98 -3.07 -26.07
CA ILE A 19 12.32 -2.25 -24.89
C ILE A 19 11.61 -0.91 -24.94
N VAL A 20 11.64 -0.21 -26.08
CA VAL A 20 10.95 1.07 -26.27
C VAL A 20 9.45 0.91 -26.15
N ILE A 21 8.86 -0.13 -26.74
CA ILE A 21 7.44 -0.45 -26.59
C ILE A 21 7.14 -0.73 -25.13
N ASN A 22 7.95 -1.50 -24.40
CA ASN A 22 7.70 -1.82 -22.99
C ASN A 22 7.81 -0.57 -22.10
N ILE A 23 8.82 0.28 -22.31
CA ILE A 23 8.96 1.59 -21.64
C ILE A 23 7.76 2.49 -21.98
N ALA A 24 7.38 2.56 -23.26
CA ALA A 24 6.25 3.36 -23.72
C ALA A 24 4.92 2.82 -23.18
N SER A 25 4.76 1.49 -23.06
CA SER A 25 3.59 0.83 -22.45
C SER A 25 3.49 1.21 -20.97
N TYR A 26 4.63 1.26 -20.28
CA TYR A 26 4.73 1.70 -18.89
C TYR A 26 4.44 3.19 -18.73
N SER A 27 4.73 4.02 -19.75
CA SER A 27 4.45 5.46 -19.74
C SER A 27 3.10 5.84 -20.35
N SER A 28 2.34 4.91 -20.96
CA SER A 28 1.11 5.21 -21.73
C SER A 28 -0.19 4.67 -21.13
N SER A 29 -0.18 4.17 -19.89
CA SER A 29 -1.39 3.76 -19.19
C SER A 29 -1.18 4.03 -17.69
N PRO A 30 -1.96 4.92 -17.03
CA PRO A 30 -3.43 4.79 -16.86
C PRO A 30 -4.26 6.10 -16.92
N GLU A 31 -3.68 7.26 -17.23
CA GLU A 31 -4.37 8.58 -17.12
C GLU A 31 -5.68 8.68 -17.92
N ILE A 32 -5.77 7.97 -19.06
CA ILE A 32 -6.92 8.04 -19.97
C ILE A 32 -8.16 7.33 -19.41
N ILE A 33 -7.99 6.24 -18.66
CA ILE A 33 -9.12 5.49 -18.08
C ILE A 33 -9.67 6.23 -16.86
N GLY A 34 -8.78 6.80 -16.03
CA GLY A 34 -9.18 7.58 -14.86
C GLY A 34 -9.97 8.85 -15.20
N GLN A 35 -9.56 9.59 -16.23
CA GLN A 35 -10.25 10.83 -16.62
C GLN A 35 -11.65 10.59 -17.21
N ALA A 36 -11.82 9.58 -18.05
CA ALA A 36 -13.12 9.30 -18.68
C ALA A 36 -14.21 8.93 -17.67
N LEU A 37 -13.84 8.40 -16.50
CA LEU A 37 -14.80 8.02 -15.46
C LEU A 37 -15.23 9.21 -14.58
N LEU A 38 -14.45 10.29 -14.48
CA LEU A 38 -14.69 11.40 -13.54
C LEU A 38 -15.73 12.44 -14.00
N GLU A 39 -16.10 12.45 -15.29
CA GLU A 39 -16.95 13.50 -15.86
C GLU A 39 -18.46 13.35 -15.55
N ASN A 40 -18.89 12.30 -14.84
CA ASN A 40 -20.32 11.99 -14.64
C ASN A 40 -20.84 12.12 -13.19
N ASN A 41 -20.28 13.05 -12.40
CA ASN A 41 -20.64 13.19 -10.97
C ASN A 41 -22.09 13.65 -10.71
N GLY A 42 -22.76 14.27 -11.68
CA GLY A 42 -24.15 14.74 -11.52
C GLY A 42 -25.14 13.62 -11.21
N SER A 43 -24.88 12.38 -11.66
CA SER A 43 -25.75 11.24 -11.34
C SER A 43 -25.57 10.70 -9.93
N CYS A 44 -24.43 10.94 -9.27
CA CYS A 44 -24.15 10.34 -7.96
C CYS A 44 -25.05 10.89 -6.85
N ASN A 45 -25.35 12.20 -6.87
CA ASN A 45 -26.21 12.80 -5.83
C ASN A 45 -27.63 12.24 -5.87
N ILE A 46 -28.17 11.98 -7.06
CA ILE A 46 -29.52 11.40 -7.23
C ILE A 46 -29.62 10.04 -6.52
N VAL A 47 -28.55 9.25 -6.57
CA VAL A 47 -28.49 7.91 -5.96
C VAL A 47 -28.62 7.98 -4.43
N PHE A 48 -28.13 9.05 -3.78
CA PHE A 48 -28.13 9.17 -2.31
C PHE A 48 -29.14 10.16 -1.75
N GLU A 49 -29.63 11.13 -2.52
CA GLU A 49 -30.65 12.09 -2.05
C GLU A 49 -31.97 11.41 -1.68
N GLU A 50 -32.34 10.33 -2.38
CA GLU A 50 -33.58 9.58 -2.12
C GLU A 50 -33.54 8.81 -0.79
N ILE A 51 -32.34 8.47 -0.31
CA ILE A 51 -32.12 7.69 0.91
C ILE A 51 -32.46 8.50 2.18
N ASN A 52 -32.42 9.83 2.10
CA ASN A 52 -32.06 10.66 3.24
C ASN A 52 -33.23 11.08 4.17
N ARG A 53 -34.44 10.51 4.06
CA ARG A 53 -35.62 11.10 4.75
C ARG A 53 -36.42 10.19 5.67
N THR A 54 -36.35 8.87 5.54
CA THR A 54 -37.16 7.98 6.37
C THR A 54 -36.40 6.72 6.79
N ALA A 55 -36.36 6.50 8.10
CA ALA A 55 -36.04 5.20 8.68
C ALA A 55 -37.34 4.61 9.26
N GLU A 56 -37.76 3.47 8.71
CA GLU A 56 -38.77 2.60 9.32
C GLU A 56 -38.05 1.64 10.26
N TYR A 57 -38.43 1.60 11.53
CA TYR A 57 -37.84 0.69 12.51
C TYR A 57 -38.85 0.32 13.59
N ARG A 58 -38.60 -0.81 14.26
CA ARG A 58 -39.34 -1.25 15.45
C ARG A 58 -38.39 -1.50 16.61
N PHE A 59 -38.84 -1.17 17.81
CA PHE A 59 -38.12 -1.47 19.04
C PHE A 59 -38.03 -2.99 19.22
N GLY A 60 -36.82 -3.51 19.43
CA GLY A 60 -36.58 -4.93 19.60
C GLY A 60 -36.46 -5.34 21.06
N GLY A 61 -35.94 -4.47 21.92
CA GLY A 61 -35.76 -4.75 23.34
C GLY A 61 -34.63 -3.95 23.98
N LYS A 62 -34.42 -4.21 25.27
CA LYS A 62 -33.41 -3.55 26.08
C LYS A 62 -32.86 -4.51 27.13
N SER A 63 -31.55 -4.50 27.33
CA SER A 63 -30.86 -5.22 28.41
C SER A 63 -30.08 -4.24 29.28
N LEU A 64 -29.82 -4.63 30.53
CA LEU A 64 -28.99 -3.89 31.48
C LEU A 64 -27.85 -4.81 31.93
N SER A 65 -26.62 -4.33 31.79
CA SER A 65 -25.41 -5.02 32.27
C SER A 65 -24.57 -4.05 33.09
N GLY A 66 -24.67 -4.16 34.42
CA GLY A 66 -24.11 -3.17 35.35
C GLY A 66 -24.72 -1.79 35.11
N THR A 67 -23.89 -0.79 34.82
CA THR A 67 -24.32 0.58 34.49
C THR A 67 -24.59 0.79 33.01
N ARG A 68 -24.38 -0.22 32.15
CA ARG A 68 -24.54 -0.13 30.70
C ARG A 68 -25.93 -0.58 30.28
N ILE A 69 -26.59 0.23 29.47
CA ILE A 69 -27.83 -0.09 28.78
C ILE A 69 -27.48 -0.46 27.34
N GLU A 70 -27.99 -1.59 26.89
CA GLU A 70 -28.02 -1.98 25.49
C GLU A 70 -29.49 -1.99 25.04
N THR A 71 -29.80 -1.18 24.03
CA THR A 71 -31.09 -1.18 23.35
C THR A 71 -30.88 -1.74 21.95
N TRP A 72 -31.81 -2.53 21.42
CA TRP A 72 -31.76 -2.93 20.02
C TRP A 72 -33.04 -2.64 19.26
N TYR A 73 -32.87 -2.36 17.98
CA TYR A 73 -33.91 -2.04 17.03
C TYR A 73 -33.79 -2.96 15.82
N TYR A 74 -34.92 -3.18 15.17
CA TYR A 74 -34.99 -3.81 13.86
C TYR A 74 -35.38 -2.71 12.86
N MET A 75 -34.42 -2.29 12.05
CA MET A 75 -34.57 -1.20 11.08
C MET A 75 -34.74 -1.78 9.69
N LYS A 76 -35.68 -1.28 8.91
CA LYS A 76 -35.83 -1.69 7.51
C LYS A 76 -34.74 -1.03 6.65
N GLY A 77 -33.83 -1.87 6.17
CA GLY A 77 -32.72 -1.50 5.32
C GLY A 77 -33.15 -1.02 3.94
N CYS A 78 -32.18 -0.66 3.12
CA CYS A 78 -32.41 0.04 1.87
C CYS A 78 -32.94 -0.84 0.74
N ARG A 79 -32.73 -2.14 0.82
CA ARG A 79 -33.27 -3.14 -0.10
C ARG A 79 -34.46 -3.88 0.51
N GLY A 80 -35.03 -3.34 1.59
CA GLY A 80 -36.17 -3.89 2.32
C GLY A 80 -35.83 -4.98 3.33
N GLU A 81 -34.56 -5.33 3.47
CA GLU A 81 -34.05 -6.26 4.47
C GLU A 81 -34.22 -5.72 5.91
N GLU A 82 -34.22 -6.61 6.90
CA GLU A 82 -34.21 -6.18 8.32
C GLU A 82 -32.76 -6.06 8.80
N ILE A 83 -32.39 -4.87 9.27
CA ILE A 83 -31.08 -4.52 9.82
C ILE A 83 -31.17 -4.48 11.33
N TYR A 84 -30.26 -5.20 11.98
CA TYR A 84 -30.17 -5.22 13.43
C TYR A 84 -29.27 -4.08 13.91
N VAL A 85 -29.84 -3.18 14.70
CA VAL A 85 -29.15 -1.98 15.23
C VAL A 85 -29.06 -2.11 16.74
N ARG A 86 -27.84 -2.05 17.29
CA ARG A 86 -27.62 -2.00 18.74
C ARG A 86 -27.13 -0.64 19.16
N VAL A 87 -27.66 -0.15 20.28
CA VAL A 87 -27.31 1.14 20.87
C VAL A 87 -26.88 0.91 22.31
N TYR A 88 -25.66 1.31 22.62
CA TYR A 88 -25.03 1.20 23.93
C TYR A 88 -24.89 2.57 24.57
N ARG A 89 -25.19 2.67 25.87
CA ARG A 89 -25.00 3.90 26.65
C ARG A 89 -24.88 3.61 28.15
N ILE A 90 -24.41 4.60 28.91
CA ILE A 90 -24.41 4.56 30.37
C ILE A 90 -25.78 4.99 30.92
N GLN A 91 -26.31 4.24 31.89
CA GLN A 91 -27.54 4.59 32.60
C GLN A 91 -27.38 5.89 33.38
N GLY A 92 -28.38 6.78 33.26
CA GLY A 92 -28.40 8.05 34.00
C GLY A 92 -27.38 9.09 33.53
N HIS A 93 -26.74 8.88 32.37
CA HIS A 93 -25.85 9.87 31.75
C HIS A 93 -26.44 10.36 30.43
N THR A 94 -26.35 11.66 30.20
CA THR A 94 -26.59 12.26 28.88
C THR A 94 -25.36 12.01 28.01
N PRO A 95 -25.49 11.36 26.85
CA PRO A 95 -24.36 11.13 25.95
C PRO A 95 -23.72 12.42 25.46
N LYS A 96 -22.39 12.42 25.25
CA LYS A 96 -21.68 13.56 24.64
C LYS A 96 -22.09 13.77 23.17
N HIS A 97 -22.04 12.69 22.41
CA HIS A 97 -22.48 12.58 21.01
C HIS A 97 -22.69 11.09 20.66
N ALA A 98 -23.24 10.82 19.48
CA ALA A 98 -23.35 9.46 18.97
C ALA A 98 -22.13 9.07 18.12
N ILE A 99 -21.67 7.83 18.23
CA ILE A 99 -20.67 7.24 17.34
C ILE A 99 -21.26 5.96 16.76
N ILE A 100 -21.43 5.92 15.44
CA ILE A 100 -21.86 4.70 14.73
C ILE A 100 -20.60 3.95 14.29
N LEU A 101 -20.53 2.66 14.63
CA LEU A 101 -19.44 1.76 14.31
C LEU A 101 -19.86 0.83 13.16
N ILE A 102 -19.03 0.77 12.12
CA ILE A 102 -19.30 0.07 10.87
C ILE A 102 -18.25 -1.04 10.66
N HIS A 103 -18.70 -2.29 10.66
CA HIS A 103 -17.80 -3.44 10.47
C HIS A 103 -17.43 -3.66 9.01
N ASP A 104 -16.40 -4.47 8.80
CA ASP A 104 -15.95 -4.87 7.46
C ASP A 104 -16.94 -5.80 6.74
N TYR A 105 -16.82 -5.88 5.42
CA TYR A 105 -17.58 -6.77 4.56
C TYR A 105 -17.34 -8.25 4.93
N GLY A 106 -18.43 -8.95 5.26
CA GLY A 106 -18.38 -10.35 5.70
C GLY A 106 -18.12 -10.53 7.19
N SER A 107 -18.00 -9.43 7.94
CA SER A 107 -18.01 -9.42 9.40
C SER A 107 -19.42 -9.09 9.94
N ASN A 108 -19.52 -8.81 11.24
CA ASN A 108 -20.72 -8.33 11.92
C ASN A 108 -20.32 -7.42 13.11
N TYR A 109 -21.33 -6.88 13.79
CA TYR A 109 -21.16 -5.97 14.93
C TYR A 109 -20.31 -6.52 16.09
N LEU A 110 -20.20 -7.85 16.26
CA LEU A 110 -19.41 -8.43 17.35
C LEU A 110 -17.93 -8.09 17.23
N SER A 111 -17.42 -7.95 16.00
CA SER A 111 -16.03 -7.58 15.74
C SER A 111 -15.64 -6.20 16.30
N LEU A 112 -16.63 -5.33 16.56
CA LEU A 112 -16.43 -3.99 17.09
C LEU A 112 -16.87 -3.83 18.54
N THR A 113 -17.31 -4.90 19.20
CA THR A 113 -17.90 -4.81 20.56
C THR A 113 -16.89 -4.29 21.59
N SER A 114 -15.62 -4.70 21.53
CA SER A 114 -14.61 -4.21 22.48
C SER A 114 -14.43 -2.70 22.38
N LEU A 115 -14.24 -2.19 21.16
CA LEU A 115 -14.16 -0.76 20.89
C LEU A 115 -15.45 -0.04 21.30
N ALA A 116 -16.61 -0.63 21.05
CA ALA A 116 -17.89 -0.06 21.44
C ALA A 116 -17.99 0.16 22.95
N LEU A 117 -17.61 -0.85 23.74
CA LEU A 117 -17.66 -0.77 25.20
C LEU A 117 -16.66 0.26 25.74
N ASN A 118 -15.46 0.37 25.15
CA ASN A 118 -14.49 1.40 25.53
C ASN A 118 -15.06 2.81 25.30
N LEU A 119 -15.69 3.06 24.14
CA LEU A 119 -16.32 4.35 23.84
C LEU A 119 -17.54 4.65 24.73
N VAL A 120 -18.31 3.62 25.13
CA VAL A 120 -19.43 3.79 26.09
C VAL A 120 -18.91 4.24 27.46
N ASP A 121 -17.77 3.71 27.90
CA ASP A 121 -17.17 4.10 29.16
C ASP A 121 -16.72 5.58 29.14
N GLU A 122 -16.31 6.08 27.98
CA GLU A 122 -16.02 7.50 27.69
C GLU A 122 -17.28 8.38 27.50
N LYS A 123 -18.45 7.82 27.80
CA LYS A 123 -19.77 8.48 27.82
C LYS A 123 -20.32 8.85 26.44
N TYR A 124 -19.90 8.14 25.40
CA TYR A 124 -20.53 8.20 24.09
C TYR A 124 -21.78 7.33 24.01
N LEU A 125 -22.73 7.73 23.15
CA LEU A 125 -23.78 6.83 22.68
C LEU A 125 -23.20 6.05 21.51
N VAL A 126 -23.02 4.75 21.66
CA VAL A 126 -22.36 3.95 20.63
C VAL A 126 -23.37 3.08 19.93
N VAL A 127 -23.35 3.10 18.60
CA VAL A 127 -24.28 2.36 17.76
C VAL A 127 -23.48 1.37 16.94
N THR A 128 -23.92 0.12 16.88
CA THR A 128 -23.37 -0.87 15.96
C THR A 128 -24.46 -1.38 15.04
N LEU A 129 -24.12 -1.58 13.77
CA LEU A 129 -25.03 -2.10 12.75
C LEU A 129 -24.62 -3.52 12.38
N ASP A 130 -25.58 -4.41 12.14
CA ASP A 130 -25.34 -5.69 11.46
C ASP A 130 -25.72 -5.52 9.99
N LEU A 131 -24.73 -5.22 9.15
CA LEU A 131 -24.95 -4.91 7.73
C LEU A 131 -25.11 -6.20 6.92
N PRO A 132 -26.07 -6.23 5.98
CA PRO A 132 -26.40 -7.45 5.27
C PRO A 132 -25.28 -7.78 4.29
N TYR A 133 -24.86 -9.03 4.30
CA TYR A 133 -23.88 -9.56 3.34
C TYR A 133 -24.54 -10.42 2.25
N TYR A 134 -25.69 -10.98 2.58
CA TYR A 134 -26.51 -11.81 1.70
C TYR A 134 -27.84 -11.12 1.42
N ASP A 135 -28.36 -11.30 0.22
CA ASP A 135 -29.74 -11.03 -0.16
C ASP A 135 -30.43 -12.31 -0.67
N LEU A 136 -31.60 -12.16 -1.28
CA LEU A 136 -32.37 -13.28 -1.84
C LEU A 136 -31.67 -13.97 -3.03
N THR A 137 -30.71 -13.32 -3.69
CA THR A 137 -30.00 -13.84 -4.86
C THR A 137 -28.63 -14.40 -4.50
N GLY A 138 -28.16 -14.16 -3.27
CA GLY A 138 -26.94 -14.74 -2.71
C GLY A 138 -26.06 -13.69 -2.06
N ARG A 139 -24.75 -13.82 -2.22
CA ARG A 139 -23.78 -12.85 -1.68
C ARG A 139 -23.88 -11.55 -2.46
N ILE A 140 -24.10 -10.43 -1.77
CA ILE A 140 -24.13 -9.11 -2.38
C ILE A 140 -22.71 -8.77 -2.83
N LYS A 141 -22.51 -8.41 -4.10
CA LYS A 141 -21.19 -8.01 -4.61
C LYS A 141 -20.70 -6.76 -3.89
N VAL A 142 -19.41 -6.68 -3.58
CA VAL A 142 -18.85 -5.49 -2.91
C VAL A 142 -19.09 -4.24 -3.76
N LEU A 143 -18.71 -4.33 -5.04
CA LEU A 143 -18.89 -3.31 -6.05
C LEU A 143 -19.74 -3.86 -7.19
N SER A 144 -20.40 -2.95 -7.90
CA SER A 144 -21.13 -3.26 -9.12
C SER A 144 -21.26 -2.00 -9.96
N LYS A 145 -21.29 -2.19 -11.28
CA LYS A 145 -21.62 -1.13 -12.24
C LYS A 145 -22.91 -0.40 -11.89
N GLU A 146 -23.92 -1.13 -11.42
CA GLU A 146 -25.17 -0.58 -10.89
C GLU A 146 -25.03 -0.34 -9.38
N PRO A 147 -24.88 0.91 -8.89
CA PRO A 147 -24.54 1.18 -7.50
C PRO A 147 -25.48 0.51 -6.51
N MET A 148 -26.78 0.54 -6.80
CA MET A 148 -27.84 0.00 -5.94
C MET A 148 -27.74 -1.50 -5.66
N SER A 149 -27.04 -2.24 -6.53
CA SER A 149 -26.82 -3.68 -6.36
C SER A 149 -25.57 -4.01 -5.53
N SER A 150 -24.75 -3.01 -5.21
CA SER A 150 -23.51 -3.18 -4.45
C SER A 150 -23.72 -3.19 -2.94
N TRP A 151 -22.82 -3.86 -2.23
CA TRP A 151 -22.78 -3.85 -0.77
C TRP A 151 -22.41 -2.47 -0.25
N ILE A 152 -21.45 -1.77 -0.88
CA ILE A 152 -21.00 -0.44 -0.45
C ILE A 152 -22.15 0.57 -0.47
N TYR A 153 -22.99 0.56 -1.51
CA TYR A 153 -24.21 1.37 -1.54
C TYR A 153 -25.16 0.98 -0.40
N THR A 154 -25.44 -0.31 -0.24
CA THR A 154 -26.38 -0.83 0.77
C THR A 154 -25.92 -0.44 2.18
N ALA A 155 -24.63 -0.59 2.47
CA ALA A 155 -24.00 -0.20 3.73
C ALA A 155 -24.11 1.32 3.97
N THR A 156 -23.68 2.14 3.00
CA THR A 156 -23.76 3.60 3.06
C THR A 156 -25.19 4.07 3.34
N CYS A 157 -26.15 3.48 2.63
CA CYS A 157 -27.56 3.80 2.77
C CYS A 157 -28.11 3.42 4.16
N ASN A 158 -27.77 2.23 4.65
CA ASN A 158 -28.19 1.77 5.97
C ASN A 158 -27.56 2.61 7.10
N ILE A 159 -26.35 3.13 6.92
CA ILE A 159 -25.73 4.08 7.85
C ILE A 159 -26.56 5.37 7.93
N MET A 160 -26.94 5.98 6.79
CA MET A 160 -27.77 7.20 6.77
C MET A 160 -29.17 6.99 7.38
N LYS A 161 -29.73 5.78 7.24
CA LYS A 161 -30.95 5.39 7.96
C LYS A 161 -30.72 5.29 9.47
N ALA A 162 -29.60 4.72 9.90
CA ALA A 162 -29.23 4.66 11.30
C ALA A 162 -29.07 6.08 11.90
N VAL A 163 -28.43 7.01 11.18
CA VAL A 163 -28.37 8.43 11.56
C VAL A 163 -29.78 8.98 11.85
N THR A 164 -30.75 8.70 10.98
CA THR A 164 -32.15 9.10 11.14
C THR A 164 -32.81 8.48 12.38
N LEU A 165 -32.56 7.20 12.64
CA LEU A 165 -33.04 6.52 13.85
C LEU A 165 -32.48 7.19 15.10
N ILE A 166 -31.17 7.46 15.13
CA ILE A 166 -30.50 8.04 16.31
C ILE A 166 -31.02 9.44 16.62
N GLN A 167 -31.20 10.29 15.61
CA GLN A 167 -31.78 11.61 15.81
C GLN A 167 -33.19 11.54 16.39
N LYS A 168 -34.04 10.63 15.89
CA LYS A 168 -35.42 10.48 16.38
C LYS A 168 -35.51 9.93 17.80
N GLU A 169 -34.70 8.94 18.13
CA GLU A 169 -34.80 8.20 19.39
C GLU A 169 -34.02 8.86 20.55
N TYR A 170 -32.97 9.61 20.25
CA TYR A 170 -32.04 10.13 21.25
C TYR A 170 -31.84 11.64 21.21
N ASP A 171 -32.41 12.35 20.24
CA ASP A 171 -32.33 13.81 20.09
C ASP A 171 -30.87 14.32 20.10
N LEU A 172 -30.00 13.62 19.37
CA LEU A 172 -28.58 13.96 19.23
C LEU A 172 -28.32 14.63 17.88
N ASP A 173 -27.70 15.81 17.92
CA ASP A 173 -27.28 16.58 16.74
C ASP A 173 -25.89 16.18 16.26
N LYS A 174 -25.01 15.75 17.19
CA LYS A 174 -23.64 15.35 16.88
C LYS A 174 -23.50 13.85 16.64
N ILE A 175 -23.07 13.48 15.45
CA ILE A 175 -22.93 12.08 15.01
C ILE A 175 -21.58 11.90 14.30
N GLY A 176 -20.73 11.07 14.90
CA GLY A 176 -19.50 10.57 14.29
C GLY A 176 -19.68 9.18 13.69
N LEU A 177 -18.90 8.88 12.66
CA LEU A 177 -18.78 7.52 12.11
C LEU A 177 -17.38 6.96 12.35
N LEU A 178 -17.31 5.64 12.56
CA LEU A 178 -16.04 4.90 12.59
C LEU A 178 -16.23 3.59 11.84
N GLY A 179 -15.49 3.40 10.75
CA GLY A 179 -15.58 2.19 9.94
C GLY A 179 -14.23 1.51 9.71
N ILE A 180 -14.25 0.19 9.57
CA ILE A 180 -13.07 -0.62 9.25
C ILE A 180 -13.18 -1.18 7.83
N SER A 181 -12.10 -1.08 7.04
CA SER A 181 -11.97 -1.59 5.68
C SER A 181 -13.13 -1.11 4.78
N PHE A 182 -13.94 -2.01 4.23
CA PHE A 182 -15.11 -1.63 3.43
C PHE A 182 -16.17 -0.89 4.25
N GLY A 183 -16.25 -1.15 5.56
CA GLY A 183 -17.05 -0.34 6.49
C GLY A 183 -16.52 1.08 6.63
N GLY A 184 -15.19 1.26 6.56
CA GLY A 184 -14.53 2.57 6.50
C GLY A 184 -14.89 3.34 5.23
N ILE A 185 -14.90 2.65 4.09
CA ILE A 185 -15.34 3.24 2.81
C ILE A 185 -16.81 3.66 2.86
N ALA A 186 -17.70 2.79 3.34
CA ALA A 186 -19.12 3.12 3.49
C ALA A 186 -19.33 4.32 4.44
N ALA A 187 -18.53 4.42 5.51
CA ALA A 187 -18.55 5.55 6.43
C ALA A 187 -18.08 6.86 5.76
N LEU A 188 -17.01 6.82 4.95
CA LEU A 188 -16.55 7.99 4.19
C LEU A 188 -17.63 8.47 3.21
N LEU A 189 -18.25 7.56 2.47
CA LEU A 189 -19.33 7.89 1.55
C LEU A 189 -20.55 8.46 2.28
N ALA A 190 -20.98 7.85 3.38
CA ALA A 190 -22.09 8.37 4.18
C ALA A 190 -21.79 9.79 4.67
N THR A 191 -20.55 10.02 5.14
CA THR A 191 -20.09 11.34 5.56
C THR A 191 -20.08 12.35 4.43
N TYR A 192 -19.75 11.95 3.21
CA TYR A 192 -19.80 12.83 2.05
C TYR A 192 -21.25 13.23 1.71
N TYR A 193 -22.19 12.28 1.73
CA TYR A 193 -23.58 12.50 1.27
C TYR A 193 -24.56 12.99 2.35
N ASP A 194 -24.27 12.80 3.64
CA ASP A 194 -25.19 13.13 4.73
C ASP A 194 -24.63 14.23 5.65
N GLU A 195 -25.15 15.45 5.47
CA GLU A 195 -24.77 16.67 6.21
C GLU A 195 -24.93 16.58 7.73
N ARG A 196 -25.65 15.57 8.24
CA ARG A 196 -25.87 15.37 9.68
C ARG A 196 -24.70 14.69 10.39
N ILE A 197 -23.73 14.19 9.63
CA ILE A 197 -22.51 13.58 10.19
C ILE A 197 -21.45 14.65 10.38
N ASP A 198 -20.87 14.74 11.58
CA ASP A 198 -19.85 15.73 11.92
C ASP A 198 -18.44 15.31 11.49
N TYR A 199 -18.15 14.02 11.60
CA TYR A 199 -16.80 13.48 11.40
C TYR A 199 -16.81 12.00 11.06
N VAL A 200 -15.69 11.54 10.52
CA VAL A 200 -15.48 10.12 10.23
C VAL A 200 -14.06 9.68 10.53
N VAL A 201 -13.95 8.49 11.11
CA VAL A 201 -12.72 7.73 11.23
C VAL A 201 -12.80 6.55 10.28
N SER A 202 -11.91 6.49 9.29
CA SER A 202 -11.79 5.33 8.40
C SER A 202 -10.50 4.58 8.68
N ILE A 203 -10.63 3.30 9.02
CA ILE A 203 -9.51 2.42 9.37
C ILE A 203 -9.29 1.43 8.23
N GLY A 204 -8.18 1.56 7.50
CA GLY A 204 -7.87 0.72 6.35
C GLY A 204 -8.87 0.86 5.20
N GLY A 205 -9.72 1.89 5.18
CA GLY A 205 -10.77 2.04 4.16
C GLY A 205 -10.63 3.35 3.38
N LEU A 206 -9.76 3.40 2.37
CA LEU A 206 -9.53 4.64 1.60
C LEU A 206 -10.32 4.72 0.29
N GLY A 207 -10.68 3.58 -0.30
CA GLY A 207 -11.13 3.54 -1.70
C GLY A 207 -9.95 3.42 -2.65
N GLY A 208 -10.00 4.12 -3.79
CA GLY A 208 -8.97 4.05 -4.83
C GLY A 208 -8.97 2.68 -5.50
N TYR A 209 -10.13 2.23 -5.98
CA TYR A 209 -10.28 0.85 -6.46
C TYR A 209 -9.46 0.57 -7.71
N VAL A 210 -9.44 1.52 -8.65
CA VAL A 210 -8.65 1.41 -9.90
C VAL A 210 -7.16 1.22 -9.55
N GLU A 211 -6.63 2.13 -8.74
CA GLU A 211 -5.24 2.09 -8.29
C GLU A 211 -4.93 0.78 -7.52
N SER A 212 -5.82 0.35 -6.65
CA SER A 212 -5.64 -0.88 -5.88
C SER A 212 -5.61 -2.10 -6.80
N ILE A 213 -6.47 -2.15 -7.83
CA ILE A 213 -6.46 -3.23 -8.82
C ILE A 213 -5.14 -3.22 -9.58
N GLU A 214 -4.72 -2.07 -10.10
CA GLU A 214 -3.47 -1.90 -10.87
C GLU A 214 -2.23 -2.36 -10.07
N LYS A 215 -2.24 -2.14 -8.76
CA LYS A 215 -1.19 -2.57 -7.82
C LYS A 215 -1.26 -4.06 -7.40
N ALA A 216 -2.10 -4.85 -8.07
CA ALA A 216 -2.31 -6.28 -7.78
C ALA A 216 -2.69 -6.55 -6.31
N SER A 217 -3.45 -5.64 -5.70
CA SER A 217 -3.96 -5.81 -4.34
C SER A 217 -4.95 -6.98 -4.24
N ILE A 218 -5.28 -7.35 -3.00
CA ILE A 218 -6.32 -8.33 -2.68
C ILE A 218 -7.70 -7.91 -3.23
N LEU A 219 -7.93 -6.62 -3.54
CA LEU A 219 -9.19 -6.18 -4.16
C LEU A 219 -9.49 -6.87 -5.49
N ASN A 220 -8.49 -7.38 -6.20
CA ASN A 220 -8.69 -8.20 -7.40
C ASN A 220 -9.57 -9.45 -7.16
N TYR A 221 -9.71 -9.91 -5.91
CA TYR A 221 -10.63 -11.00 -5.55
C TYR A 221 -12.08 -10.54 -5.32
N TYR A 222 -12.29 -9.26 -5.00
CA TYR A 222 -13.61 -8.70 -4.71
C TYR A 222 -14.26 -8.04 -5.93
N ILE A 223 -13.44 -7.65 -6.91
CA ILE A 223 -13.87 -6.90 -8.10
C ILE A 223 -13.78 -7.82 -9.31
N GLU A 224 -14.94 -8.15 -9.87
CA GLU A 224 -15.03 -9.08 -11.01
C GLU A 224 -14.56 -8.44 -12.31
N GLY A 225 -14.75 -7.13 -12.51
CA GLY A 225 -14.23 -6.39 -13.66
C GLY A 225 -14.04 -4.91 -13.37
N ILE A 226 -13.22 -4.21 -14.16
CA ILE A 226 -13.00 -2.77 -13.99
C ILE A 226 -14.28 -1.97 -14.25
N GLU A 227 -15.17 -2.52 -15.09
CA GLU A 227 -16.51 -2.01 -15.38
C GLU A 227 -17.46 -2.03 -14.17
N ASP A 228 -17.15 -2.80 -13.12
CA ASP A 228 -17.91 -2.80 -11.86
C ASP A 228 -17.53 -1.63 -10.95
N ILE A 229 -16.45 -0.91 -11.27
CA ILE A 229 -16.05 0.26 -10.50
C ILE A 229 -16.96 1.41 -10.87
N ASN A 230 -17.75 1.83 -9.88
CA ASN A 230 -18.58 3.01 -9.99
C ASN A 230 -17.97 4.13 -9.15
N ASN A 231 -17.67 5.27 -9.78
CA ASN A 231 -17.05 6.41 -9.10
C ASN A 231 -17.92 7.00 -7.98
N CYS A 232 -19.24 6.79 -8.00
CA CYS A 232 -20.09 7.21 -6.90
C CYS A 232 -19.86 6.40 -5.61
N LEU A 233 -19.19 5.25 -5.71
CA LEU A 233 -18.89 4.32 -4.62
C LEU A 233 -17.40 4.29 -4.25
N ASP A 234 -16.56 5.05 -4.95
CA ASP A 234 -15.16 5.25 -4.57
C ASP A 234 -15.04 6.57 -3.82
N PRO A 235 -14.76 6.56 -2.50
CA PRO A 235 -14.66 7.80 -1.74
C PRO A 235 -13.42 8.61 -2.13
N LEU A 236 -12.35 8.00 -2.64
CA LEU A 236 -11.06 8.66 -2.80
C LEU A 236 -11.12 9.94 -3.68
N PRO A 237 -11.77 9.93 -4.86
CA PRO A 237 -11.94 11.15 -5.65
C PRO A 237 -12.82 12.21 -4.96
N LEU A 238 -13.77 11.79 -4.12
CA LEU A 238 -14.73 12.65 -3.42
C LEU A 238 -14.10 13.37 -2.21
N MET A 239 -13.12 12.72 -1.58
CA MET A 239 -12.41 13.24 -0.39
C MET A 239 -11.78 14.61 -0.61
N LYS A 240 -11.40 14.96 -1.84
CA LYS A 240 -10.82 16.27 -2.17
C LYS A 240 -11.76 17.43 -1.81
N ASN A 241 -13.07 17.18 -1.80
CA ASN A 241 -14.11 18.19 -1.56
C ASN A 241 -14.81 18.04 -0.20
N ILE A 242 -14.38 17.10 0.64
CA ILE A 242 -15.02 16.89 1.95
C ILE A 242 -14.77 18.10 2.87
N LYS A 243 -15.81 18.53 3.57
CA LYS A 243 -15.79 19.67 4.51
C LYS A 243 -15.89 19.27 5.98
N LYS A 244 -16.02 17.97 6.24
CA LYS A 244 -16.14 17.36 7.57
C LYS A 244 -14.80 16.77 7.95
N ASP A 245 -14.43 16.78 9.22
CA ASP A 245 -13.10 16.28 9.57
C ASP A 245 -13.06 14.76 9.48
N VAL A 246 -12.00 14.28 8.85
CA VAL A 246 -11.77 12.89 8.55
C VAL A 246 -10.45 12.48 9.15
N LEU A 247 -10.45 11.36 9.85
CA LEU A 247 -9.23 10.67 10.23
C LEU A 247 -9.11 9.39 9.40
N LEU A 248 -8.04 9.28 8.62
CA LEU A 248 -7.66 8.07 7.90
C LEU A 248 -6.59 7.36 8.71
N ILE A 249 -6.81 6.10 9.09
CA ILE A 249 -5.81 5.26 9.75
C ILE A 249 -5.45 4.12 8.81
N MET A 250 -4.20 4.00 8.39
CA MET A 250 -3.80 3.01 7.37
C MET A 250 -2.48 2.33 7.70
N GLY A 251 -2.34 1.07 7.29
CA GLY A 251 -1.05 0.38 7.29
C GLY A 251 -0.19 0.85 6.11
N SER A 252 1.12 1.02 6.31
CA SER A 252 2.02 1.42 5.22
C SER A 252 2.21 0.35 4.14
N ASN A 253 1.81 -0.89 4.43
CA ASN A 253 1.88 -2.06 3.55
C ASN A 253 0.49 -2.71 3.45
N ASP A 254 -0.56 -1.89 3.42
CA ASP A 254 -1.93 -2.36 3.26
C ASP A 254 -2.10 -3.10 1.92
N GLU A 255 -2.34 -4.40 2.00
CA GLU A 255 -2.44 -5.28 0.85
C GLU A 255 -3.80 -5.22 0.13
N VAL A 256 -4.79 -4.56 0.74
CA VAL A 256 -6.14 -4.38 0.19
C VAL A 256 -6.23 -3.02 -0.48
N PHE A 257 -5.80 -1.95 0.21
CA PHE A 257 -5.79 -0.58 -0.30
C PHE A 257 -4.36 -0.01 -0.26
N PRO A 258 -3.48 -0.44 -1.19
CA PRO A 258 -2.08 -0.01 -1.20
C PRO A 258 -1.97 1.51 -1.23
N LEU A 259 -1.20 2.05 -0.30
CA LEU A 259 -1.01 3.49 -0.20
C LEU A 259 -0.24 4.00 -1.40
N ASP A 260 -0.83 5.00 -2.06
CA ASP A 260 -0.09 5.84 -2.98
C ASP A 260 0.31 7.14 -2.34
N THR A 261 1.59 7.38 -2.42
CA THR A 261 2.20 8.53 -1.79
C THR A 261 1.75 9.85 -2.41
N ASN A 262 1.46 9.89 -3.72
CA ASN A 262 0.94 11.09 -4.39
C ASN A 262 -0.52 11.32 -4.00
N THR A 263 -1.33 10.26 -3.99
CA THR A 263 -2.72 10.32 -3.49
C THR A 263 -2.77 10.85 -2.07
N LEU A 264 -1.93 10.33 -1.15
CA LEU A 264 -1.86 10.82 0.22
C LEU A 264 -1.44 12.29 0.29
N ALA A 265 -0.42 12.68 -0.49
CA ALA A 265 0.06 14.06 -0.56
C ALA A 265 -1.00 15.04 -1.09
N GLU A 266 -1.93 14.57 -1.93
CA GLU A 266 -3.07 15.36 -2.37
C GLU A 266 -4.14 15.47 -1.27
N LEU A 267 -4.47 14.36 -0.61
CA LEU A 267 -5.50 14.33 0.46
C LEU A 267 -5.16 15.24 1.63
N VAL A 268 -3.90 15.25 2.07
CA VAL A 268 -3.44 16.09 3.20
C VAL A 268 -3.43 17.59 2.90
N ARG A 269 -3.61 18.00 1.63
CA ARG A 269 -3.86 19.41 1.30
C ARG A 269 -5.25 19.87 1.76
N ASN A 270 -6.18 18.94 1.92
CA ASN A 270 -7.46 19.22 2.54
C ASN A 270 -7.27 19.31 4.05
N LYS A 271 -7.45 20.52 4.61
CA LYS A 271 -7.32 20.81 6.05
C LYS A 271 -8.25 19.98 6.95
N HIS A 272 -9.30 19.39 6.39
CA HIS A 272 -10.23 18.53 7.11
C HIS A 272 -9.75 17.08 7.19
N ILE A 273 -8.71 16.69 6.45
CA ILE A 273 -8.22 15.31 6.42
C ILE A 273 -6.95 15.21 7.26
N SER A 274 -7.01 14.35 8.28
CA SER A 274 -5.88 13.88 9.07
C SER A 274 -5.57 12.44 8.69
N ILE A 275 -4.29 12.08 8.62
CA ILE A 275 -3.87 10.71 8.27
C ILE A 275 -2.96 10.19 9.38
N SER A 276 -3.11 8.92 9.74
CA SER A 276 -2.27 8.18 10.68
C SER A 276 -1.79 6.91 10.01
N ILE A 277 -0.50 6.85 9.70
CA ILE A 277 0.11 5.71 9.00
C ILE A 277 0.84 4.85 10.01
N VAL A 278 0.58 3.53 9.99
CA VAL A 278 1.29 2.56 10.82
C VAL A 278 2.40 1.91 10.00
N PRO A 279 3.68 2.13 10.38
CA PRO A 279 4.83 1.57 9.69
C PRO A 279 4.79 0.05 9.67
N ASN A 280 5.12 -0.52 8.52
CA ASN A 280 5.30 -1.95 8.30
C ASN A 280 4.07 -2.78 8.72
N SER A 281 2.88 -2.18 8.64
CA SER A 281 1.61 -2.84 8.96
C SER A 281 0.81 -3.08 7.69
N GLY A 282 0.20 -4.26 7.61
CA GLY A 282 -0.80 -4.59 6.59
C GLY A 282 -2.21 -4.21 7.02
N HIS A 283 -3.19 -4.67 6.24
CA HIS A 283 -4.60 -4.34 6.38
C HIS A 283 -5.23 -4.92 7.67
N PHE A 284 -4.89 -6.18 8.00
CA PHE A 284 -5.52 -6.91 9.11
C PHE A 284 -4.77 -6.83 10.43
N ARG A 285 -3.63 -6.13 10.47
CA ARG A 285 -2.92 -5.90 11.73
C ARG A 285 -3.48 -4.62 12.33
N ILE A 286 -4.20 -4.78 13.43
CA ILE A 286 -4.79 -3.70 14.24
C ILE A 286 -3.86 -3.48 15.45
N PRO A 287 -2.93 -2.51 15.41
CA PRO A 287 -2.20 -2.10 16.59
C PRO A 287 -3.14 -1.55 17.66
N SER A 288 -2.85 -1.85 18.92
CA SER A 288 -3.48 -1.20 20.07
C SER A 288 -3.36 0.33 20.05
N LEU A 289 -2.40 0.86 19.29
CA LEU A 289 -2.18 2.30 19.12
C LEU A 289 -3.38 3.02 18.46
N TRP A 290 -4.19 2.32 17.66
CA TRP A 290 -5.31 2.94 16.95
C TRP A 290 -6.36 3.48 17.90
N GLU A 291 -6.70 2.75 18.97
CA GLU A 291 -7.69 3.22 19.94
C GLU A 291 -7.27 4.56 20.57
N LYS A 292 -5.98 4.71 20.88
CA LYS A 292 -5.41 5.97 21.38
C LYS A 292 -5.52 7.08 20.33
N VAL A 293 -5.17 6.79 19.08
CA VAL A 293 -5.26 7.74 17.96
C VAL A 293 -6.69 8.23 17.73
N ILE A 294 -7.66 7.31 17.77
CA ILE A 294 -9.09 7.59 17.63
C ILE A 294 -9.58 8.46 18.79
N HIS A 295 -9.26 8.07 20.02
CA HIS A 295 -9.66 8.81 21.20
C HIS A 295 -9.14 10.26 21.19
N GLU A 296 -7.86 10.45 20.84
CA GLU A 296 -7.27 11.78 20.77
C GLU A 296 -7.90 12.65 19.67
N PHE A 297 -8.18 12.08 18.48
CA PHE A 297 -8.88 12.80 17.41
C PHE A 297 -10.28 13.26 17.82
N ILE A 298 -11.06 12.37 18.47
CA ILE A 298 -12.40 12.69 18.94
C ILE A 298 -12.31 13.78 20.03
N THR A 299 -11.39 13.63 20.97
CA THR A 299 -11.21 14.59 22.08
C THR A 299 -10.74 15.96 21.61
N SER A 300 -9.78 16.03 20.67
CA SER A 300 -9.27 17.31 20.16
C SER A 300 -10.34 18.12 19.45
N ARG A 301 -11.27 17.44 18.76
CA ARG A 301 -12.44 18.08 18.16
C ARG A 301 -13.37 18.68 19.22
N GLU A 302 -13.63 17.96 20.30
CA GLU A 302 -14.49 18.45 21.39
C GLU A 302 -13.95 19.72 22.06
N LEU A 303 -12.62 19.84 22.13
CA LEU A 303 -11.95 20.97 22.76
C LEU A 303 -11.88 22.23 21.87
N ASN A 304 -12.35 22.18 20.62
CA ASN A 304 -12.16 23.25 19.62
C ASN A 304 -10.71 23.76 19.54
N SER A 305 -9.74 22.92 19.92
CA SER A 305 -8.33 23.27 19.74
C SER A 305 -8.11 23.42 18.24
N ASN A 306 -7.66 24.61 17.81
CA ASN A 306 -7.46 25.01 16.42
C ASN A 306 -6.62 23.99 15.62
N GLY A 307 -7.26 22.91 15.18
CA GLY A 307 -6.63 21.81 14.47
C GLY A 307 -5.37 21.24 15.16
N PHE A 308 -4.76 20.31 14.46
CA PHE A 308 -3.37 19.94 14.71
C PHE A 308 -2.53 21.17 14.32
N GLY A 309 -2.06 21.93 15.32
CA GLY A 309 -1.42 23.24 15.11
C GLY A 309 -0.31 23.21 14.04
N GLU A 310 -0.09 24.37 13.39
CA GLU A 310 0.95 24.54 12.37
C GLU A 310 2.26 23.89 12.81
N SER A 311 2.86 23.10 11.91
CA SER A 311 3.97 22.22 12.25
C SER A 311 5.21 23.02 12.63
N ASP A 312 5.75 22.74 13.82
CA ASP A 312 7.11 23.07 14.27
C ASP A 312 8.19 22.30 13.46
N VAL A 313 7.91 21.95 12.20
CA VAL A 313 8.75 21.09 11.39
C VAL A 313 8.98 21.73 10.04
N ASP A 314 10.26 21.99 9.77
CA ASP A 314 10.74 22.36 8.46
C ASP A 314 11.35 21.14 7.80
N VAL A 315 10.98 20.90 6.54
CA VAL A 315 11.55 19.81 5.75
C VAL A 315 12.16 20.39 4.50
N GLU A 316 13.48 20.23 4.37
CA GLU A 316 14.22 20.56 3.18
C GLU A 316 14.57 19.27 2.44
N ASN A 317 14.23 19.20 1.16
CA ASN A 317 14.55 18.07 0.29
C ASN A 317 15.56 18.52 -0.77
N THR A 318 16.77 17.97 -0.72
CA THR A 318 17.84 18.29 -1.68
C THR A 318 17.90 17.31 -2.87
N GLY A 319 16.93 16.38 -2.95
CA GLY A 319 16.84 15.31 -3.93
C GLY A 319 17.55 14.02 -3.50
N PHE A 320 18.66 14.13 -2.75
CA PHE A 320 19.37 12.99 -2.17
C PHE A 320 19.29 12.97 -0.64
N ASP A 321 19.05 14.13 -0.01
CA ASP A 321 18.86 14.23 1.43
C ASP A 321 17.44 14.71 1.74
N ILE A 322 16.84 14.10 2.75
CA ILE A 322 15.71 14.66 3.48
C ILE A 322 16.27 15.24 4.76
N LEU A 323 16.26 16.56 4.89
CA LEU A 323 16.63 17.26 6.11
C LEU A 323 15.34 17.63 6.84
N VAL A 324 15.12 17.04 8.01
CA VAL A 324 14.01 17.38 8.90
C VAL A 324 14.55 18.20 10.05
N GLU A 325 14.04 19.40 10.22
CA GLU A 325 14.36 20.29 11.34
C GLU A 325 13.13 20.48 12.23
N VAL A 326 13.30 20.18 13.52
CA VAL A 326 12.26 20.28 14.53
C VAL A 326 12.51 21.51 15.39
N ASN A 327 11.63 22.50 15.24
CA ASN A 327 11.63 23.79 15.93
C ASN A 327 10.75 23.73 17.19
N GLY A 328 11.13 22.98 18.22
CA GLY A 328 10.35 22.96 19.47
C GLY A 328 10.67 21.78 20.38
N ASN A 329 9.88 21.63 21.45
CA ASN A 329 10.00 20.56 22.44
C ASN A 329 9.06 19.37 22.16
N SER A 330 8.48 19.29 20.97
CA SER A 330 7.62 18.15 20.59
C SER A 330 8.48 16.97 20.15
N SER A 331 8.15 15.75 20.61
CA SER A 331 8.67 14.53 19.99
C SER A 331 8.10 14.41 18.58
N ILE A 332 8.95 14.07 17.62
CA ILE A 332 8.58 13.93 16.22
C ILE A 332 9.11 12.62 15.70
N LEU A 333 8.22 11.74 15.28
CA LEU A 333 8.59 10.47 14.70
C LEU A 333 8.64 10.60 13.16
N VAL A 334 9.84 10.62 12.61
CA VAL A 334 10.06 10.61 11.16
C VAL A 334 10.12 9.17 10.68
N MET A 335 9.15 8.79 9.85
CA MET A 335 9.20 7.55 9.10
C MET A 335 9.87 7.82 7.76
N HIS A 336 10.80 6.98 7.33
CA HIS A 336 11.50 7.20 6.07
C HIS A 336 11.95 5.88 5.44
N ARG A 337 12.00 5.82 4.11
CA ARG A 337 12.56 4.70 3.35
C ARG A 337 13.07 5.17 1.99
N PRO A 338 13.88 4.39 1.27
CA PRO A 338 14.10 4.60 -0.15
C PRO A 338 12.79 4.35 -0.94
N SER A 339 12.55 5.07 -2.04
CA SER A 339 11.43 4.87 -3.00
C SER A 339 11.59 3.60 -3.84
N ILE A 340 11.98 2.50 -3.20
CA ILE A 340 12.09 1.18 -3.80
C ILE A 340 10.90 0.37 -3.28
N PRO A 341 9.98 -0.07 -4.15
CA PRO A 341 8.89 -0.96 -3.76
C PRO A 341 9.41 -2.16 -2.95
N GLY A 342 8.80 -2.40 -1.79
CA GLY A 342 9.19 -3.49 -0.88
C GLY A 342 10.21 -3.11 0.18
N TYR A 343 10.72 -1.87 0.21
CA TYR A 343 11.56 -1.44 1.33
C TYR A 343 10.74 -1.20 2.61
N PRO A 344 11.18 -1.72 3.77
CA PRO A 344 10.53 -1.45 5.04
C PRO A 344 10.73 0.03 5.44
N TRP A 345 9.72 0.57 6.12
CA TRP A 345 9.79 1.89 6.74
C TRP A 345 10.71 1.87 7.95
N SER A 346 11.72 2.73 7.94
CA SER A 346 12.51 3.03 9.13
C SER A 346 11.84 4.14 9.93
N THR A 347 11.95 4.10 11.26
CA THR A 347 11.40 5.12 12.15
C THR A 347 12.52 5.78 12.94
N SER A 348 12.46 7.11 13.05
CA SER A 348 13.45 7.93 13.77
C SER A 348 12.72 8.94 14.65
N ASN A 349 12.91 8.88 15.97
CA ASN A 349 12.32 9.84 16.91
C ASN A 349 13.26 11.04 17.11
N LEU A 350 12.74 12.24 16.88
CA LEU A 350 13.43 13.52 16.97
C LEU A 350 12.73 14.38 18.02
N SER A 351 13.38 14.62 19.15
CA SER A 351 12.85 15.49 20.22
C SER A 351 13.18 16.98 20.03
N SER A 352 14.23 17.28 19.26
CA SER A 352 14.70 18.64 18.91
C SER A 352 15.87 18.54 17.92
N GLY A 353 16.03 19.52 17.02
CA GLY A 353 17.21 19.66 16.16
C GLY A 353 17.01 19.18 14.72
N LYS A 354 18.13 18.98 14.01
CA LYS A 354 18.13 18.59 12.58
C LYS A 354 18.51 17.12 12.41
N ALA A 355 17.73 16.39 11.62
CA ALA A 355 18.04 15.04 11.16
C ALA A 355 18.19 15.03 9.64
N ARG A 356 19.21 14.33 9.15
CA ARG A 356 19.45 14.16 7.72
C ARG A 356 19.33 12.69 7.35
N PHE A 357 18.49 12.39 6.37
CA PHE A 357 18.32 11.05 5.79
C PHE A 357 18.81 11.07 4.35
N THR A 358 19.95 10.43 4.09
CA THR A 358 20.60 10.43 2.77
C THR A 358 20.31 9.15 2.00
N TYR A 359 19.83 9.30 0.77
CA TYR A 359 19.61 8.23 -0.21
C TYR A 359 20.37 8.54 -1.50
N LEU A 360 21.54 7.90 -1.67
CA LEU A 360 22.50 8.22 -2.73
C LEU A 360 22.04 7.86 -4.15
N LEU A 361 21.23 6.80 -4.31
CA LEU A 361 20.95 6.20 -5.62
C LEU A 361 19.47 6.19 -6.01
N VAL A 362 18.60 6.41 -5.03
CA VAL A 362 17.15 6.37 -5.17
C VAL A 362 16.57 7.50 -4.33
N PRO A 363 15.44 8.10 -4.73
CA PRO A 363 14.77 9.07 -3.89
C PRO A 363 14.36 8.45 -2.55
N GLY A 364 14.17 9.30 -1.55
CA GLY A 364 13.61 8.90 -0.26
C GLY A 364 12.14 9.27 -0.17
N GLU A 365 11.35 8.39 0.42
CA GLU A 365 10.00 8.67 0.91
C GLU A 365 10.05 8.89 2.41
N TYR A 366 9.16 9.73 2.91
CA TYR A 366 9.05 9.97 4.34
C TYR A 366 7.63 10.38 4.74
N PHE A 367 7.32 10.11 6.01
CA PHE A 367 6.17 10.65 6.73
C PHE A 367 6.67 11.27 8.03
N ILE A 368 6.03 12.36 8.47
CA ILE A 368 6.38 13.01 9.72
C ILE A 368 5.20 12.93 10.65
N LEU A 369 5.43 12.29 11.80
CA LEU A 369 4.48 12.20 12.89
C LEU A 369 4.86 13.19 13.99
N LYS A 370 3.99 14.14 14.34
CA LYS A 370 4.10 14.99 15.54
C LYS A 370 3.54 14.25 16.76
N GLY A 371 4.26 14.31 17.87
CA GLY A 371 3.99 13.56 19.09
C GLY A 371 4.35 12.08 18.95
N ASP A 372 3.96 11.28 19.93
CA ASP A 372 4.15 9.83 19.88
C ASP A 372 3.32 9.15 18.76
N ASN A 373 2.44 9.88 18.04
CA ASN A 373 1.27 9.27 17.40
C ASN A 373 0.67 9.87 16.09
N TYR A 374 1.02 11.07 15.54
CA TYR A 374 0.15 11.70 14.49
C TYR A 374 0.83 12.31 13.27
N VAL A 375 0.43 11.97 12.03
CA VAL A 375 1.11 12.40 10.80
C VAL A 375 0.59 13.78 10.34
N LEU A 376 1.51 14.70 10.06
CA LEU A 376 1.32 15.72 9.03
C LEU A 376 2.25 15.34 7.86
N CYS A 377 1.69 14.77 6.78
CA CYS A 377 2.49 14.34 5.65
C CYS A 377 2.68 15.55 4.73
N LYS A 378 3.77 16.29 4.88
CA LYS A 378 3.89 17.61 4.23
C LYS A 378 4.44 17.59 2.81
N ALA A 379 5.16 16.55 2.39
CA ALA A 379 5.54 16.40 0.98
C ALA A 379 6.07 14.99 0.74
N LEU A 380 5.67 14.38 -0.38
CA LEU A 380 6.34 13.22 -0.91
C LEU A 380 6.90 13.55 -2.28
N TYR A 381 8.18 13.24 -2.47
CA TYR A 381 8.90 13.50 -3.70
C TYR A 381 9.40 12.17 -4.24
N THR A 382 8.62 11.56 -5.14
CA THR A 382 9.13 10.53 -6.02
C THR A 382 9.84 11.21 -7.18
N ARG A 383 11.18 11.18 -7.20
CA ARG A 383 11.88 11.38 -8.48
C ARG A 383 11.88 10.03 -9.20
N GLU A 384 11.68 10.01 -10.50
CA GLU A 384 11.97 8.81 -11.28
C GLU A 384 13.38 8.33 -10.95
N SER A 385 13.54 7.06 -10.57
CA SER A 385 14.83 6.55 -10.12
C SER A 385 15.82 6.60 -11.28
N TYR A 386 16.76 7.54 -11.24
CA TYR A 386 17.92 7.49 -12.15
C TYR A 386 18.84 6.33 -11.81
N GLY A 387 18.62 5.57 -10.72
CA GLY A 387 19.45 4.42 -10.36
C GLY A 387 19.64 3.43 -11.52
N LEU A 388 18.58 3.19 -12.31
CA LEU A 388 18.66 2.36 -13.51
C LEU A 388 19.46 3.05 -14.62
N ILE A 389 19.25 4.34 -14.85
CA ILE A 389 20.00 5.15 -15.83
C ILE A 389 21.48 5.27 -15.46
N ILE A 390 21.80 5.52 -14.19
CA ILE A 390 23.16 5.60 -13.63
C ILE A 390 23.81 4.22 -13.67
N GLY A 391 23.10 3.16 -13.31
CA GLY A 391 23.58 1.78 -13.47
C GLY A 391 23.90 1.45 -14.93
N LEU A 392 23.04 1.85 -15.87
CA LEU A 392 23.26 1.70 -17.30
C LEU A 392 24.44 2.54 -17.79
N ILE A 393 24.56 3.79 -17.33
CA ILE A 393 25.67 4.69 -17.66
C ILE A 393 26.99 4.13 -17.12
N LEU A 394 27.03 3.66 -15.86
CA LEU A 394 28.22 3.06 -15.26
C LEU A 394 28.60 1.75 -15.95
N PHE A 395 27.61 0.95 -16.35
CA PHE A 395 27.84 -0.26 -17.14
C PHE A 395 28.37 0.08 -18.54
N ILE A 396 27.81 1.09 -19.21
CA ILE A 396 28.30 1.60 -20.51
C ILE A 396 29.73 2.14 -20.36
N ILE A 397 30.00 2.93 -19.32
CA ILE A 397 31.33 3.48 -19.03
C ILE A 397 32.31 2.33 -18.76
N TRP A 398 31.92 1.31 -17.99
CA TRP A 398 32.75 0.13 -17.75
C TRP A 398 33.05 -0.64 -19.05
N LEU A 399 32.04 -0.84 -19.92
CA LEU A 399 32.21 -1.43 -21.25
C LEU A 399 33.15 -0.61 -22.15
N ILE A 400 33.11 0.72 -22.07
CA ILE A 400 33.96 1.64 -22.84
C ILE A 400 35.40 1.66 -22.31
N LEU A 401 35.56 1.72 -20.98
CA LEU A 401 36.86 1.82 -20.32
C LEU A 401 37.64 0.50 -20.37
N ASP A 402 36.95 -0.64 -20.36
CA ASP A 402 37.61 -1.92 -20.55
C ASP A 402 37.86 -2.21 -22.04
N ARG A 403 38.97 -1.65 -22.53
CA ARG A 403 39.50 -1.93 -23.89
C ARG A 403 39.65 -3.43 -24.17
N ARG A 404 39.82 -4.29 -23.16
CA ARG A 404 39.98 -5.75 -23.35
C ARG A 404 38.64 -6.39 -23.68
N ILE A 405 37.54 -5.91 -23.09
CA ILE A 405 36.18 -6.35 -23.43
C ILE A 405 35.84 -5.91 -24.85
N LEU A 406 36.08 -4.66 -25.22
CA LEU A 406 35.88 -4.17 -26.59
C LEU A 406 36.72 -4.92 -27.63
N MET A 407 37.97 -5.24 -27.32
CA MET A 407 38.83 -6.06 -28.20
C MET A 407 38.41 -7.53 -28.24
N SER A 408 37.83 -8.06 -27.17
CA SER A 408 37.30 -9.43 -27.12
C SER A 408 35.94 -9.53 -27.83
N LEU A 409 35.09 -8.51 -27.74
CA LEU A 409 33.83 -8.38 -28.49
C LEU A 409 34.05 -8.36 -30.00
N ARG A 410 35.18 -7.82 -30.49
CA ARG A 410 35.58 -7.93 -31.90
C ARG A 410 35.88 -9.36 -32.35
N ARG A 411 36.17 -10.28 -31.43
CA ARG A 411 36.47 -11.69 -31.71
C ARG A 411 35.30 -12.62 -31.43
N LEU A 412 34.29 -12.16 -30.69
CA LEU A 412 33.08 -12.91 -30.42
C LEU A 412 32.24 -13.02 -31.69
N ASN A 413 31.73 -14.21 -31.99
CA ASN A 413 30.75 -14.41 -33.04
C ASN A 413 29.47 -13.62 -32.64
N TRP A 414 28.77 -13.04 -33.60
CA TRP A 414 27.49 -12.35 -33.38
C TRP A 414 26.49 -13.16 -32.55
N LEU A 415 26.51 -14.49 -32.66
CA LEU A 415 25.75 -15.38 -31.79
C LEU A 415 26.09 -15.21 -30.30
N GLU A 416 27.36 -15.07 -29.94
CA GLU A 416 27.81 -14.89 -28.55
C GLU A 416 27.44 -13.50 -28.01
N ILE A 417 27.41 -12.48 -28.87
CA ILE A 417 26.90 -11.14 -28.51
C ILE A 417 25.39 -11.19 -28.27
N ILE A 418 24.63 -11.88 -29.13
CA ILE A 418 23.19 -12.08 -28.94
C ILE A 418 22.95 -12.88 -27.66
N TYR A 419 23.71 -13.94 -27.40
CA TYR A 419 23.63 -14.68 -26.13
C TYR A 419 23.96 -13.80 -24.93
N GLY A 420 24.95 -12.91 -25.02
CA GLY A 420 25.28 -11.96 -23.97
C GLY A 420 24.17 -10.94 -23.70
N ILE A 421 23.53 -10.42 -24.75
CA ILE A 421 22.40 -9.48 -24.64
C ILE A 421 21.17 -10.21 -24.08
N VAL A 422 20.82 -11.38 -24.64
CA VAL A 422 19.73 -12.23 -24.13
C VAL A 422 20.00 -12.64 -22.69
N LEU A 423 21.26 -12.86 -22.31
CA LEU A 423 21.64 -13.18 -20.93
C LEU A 423 21.53 -11.98 -20.00
N VAL A 424 21.99 -10.79 -20.39
CA VAL A 424 21.77 -9.56 -19.60
C VAL A 424 20.28 -9.35 -19.44
N LEU A 425 19.51 -9.45 -20.53
CA LEU A 425 18.05 -9.38 -20.48
C LEU A 425 17.47 -10.43 -19.55
N LEU A 426 17.85 -11.71 -19.65
CA LEU A 426 17.40 -12.81 -18.79
C LEU A 426 17.86 -12.71 -17.32
N LEU A 427 19.00 -12.07 -17.04
CA LEU A 427 19.49 -11.81 -15.68
C LEU A 427 18.84 -10.56 -15.06
N THR A 428 18.45 -9.59 -15.90
CA THR A 428 17.62 -8.45 -15.50
C THR A 428 16.13 -8.78 -15.51
N TYR A 429 15.72 -9.84 -16.20
CA TYR A 429 14.33 -10.29 -16.32
C TYR A 429 13.72 -10.72 -14.98
N PRO A 430 14.42 -11.40 -14.06
CA PRO A 430 13.92 -11.64 -12.71
C PRO A 430 13.97 -10.42 -11.78
N LEU A 431 14.55 -9.28 -12.21
CA LEU A 431 14.27 -7.96 -11.62
C LEU A 431 12.98 -7.32 -12.21
N TYR A 432 12.45 -7.92 -13.28
CA TYR A 432 11.30 -7.48 -14.07
C TYR A 432 10.23 -8.58 -14.35
N PRO A 433 9.98 -9.61 -13.51
CA PRO A 433 8.78 -10.39 -13.69
C PRO A 433 7.64 -9.48 -13.25
N ALA A 434 7.14 -8.69 -14.19
CA ALA A 434 5.79 -8.23 -14.13
C ALA A 434 4.91 -9.46 -14.20
N ILE A 435 4.07 -9.66 -13.19
CA ILE A 435 2.97 -10.58 -13.28
C ILE A 435 1.88 -9.85 -14.06
N TRP A 436 1.60 -10.37 -15.25
CA TRP A 436 0.51 -9.90 -16.08
C TRP A 436 -0.74 -10.67 -15.69
N GLY A 437 -1.62 -10.02 -14.93
CA GLY A 437 -3.01 -10.47 -14.85
C GLY A 437 -3.69 -10.03 -16.14
N VAL A 438 -4.11 -11.00 -16.98
CA VAL A 438 -4.79 -10.73 -18.27
C VAL A 438 -5.84 -9.63 -18.08
N ASP A 439 -5.58 -8.45 -18.66
CA ASP A 439 -6.42 -7.24 -18.68
C ASP A 439 -6.78 -6.61 -17.33
N ARG A 440 -6.11 -6.95 -16.22
CA ARG A 440 -6.47 -6.43 -14.88
C ARG A 440 -5.37 -5.66 -14.18
N PHE A 441 -4.15 -6.16 -14.19
CA PHE A 441 -3.06 -5.50 -13.47
C PHE A 441 -1.71 -5.82 -14.10
N HIS A 442 -0.79 -4.88 -13.90
CA HIS A 442 0.61 -5.00 -14.31
C HIS A 442 1.49 -4.67 -13.11
N ALA A 443 1.79 -5.69 -12.29
CA ALA A 443 2.59 -5.53 -11.08
C ALA A 443 3.92 -6.24 -11.22
N SER A 444 5.02 -5.50 -11.06
CA SER A 444 6.36 -6.07 -10.89
C SER A 444 6.42 -6.90 -9.60
N LEU A 445 7.32 -7.87 -9.57
CA LEU A 445 7.61 -8.63 -8.35
C LEU A 445 7.97 -7.75 -7.15
N LEU A 446 8.58 -6.59 -7.38
CA LEU A 446 8.88 -5.61 -6.32
C LEU A 446 7.61 -4.91 -5.81
N GLN A 447 6.66 -4.58 -6.68
CA GLN A 447 5.34 -4.06 -6.26
C GLN A 447 4.54 -5.11 -5.49
N ILE A 448 4.57 -6.37 -5.93
CA ILE A 448 3.97 -7.49 -5.17
C ILE A 448 4.68 -7.64 -3.83
N ALA A 449 6.01 -7.57 -3.80
CA ALA A 449 6.75 -7.59 -2.55
C ALA A 449 6.34 -6.42 -1.65
N GLU A 450 6.16 -5.20 -2.18
CA GLU A 450 5.67 -4.05 -1.42
C GLU A 450 4.31 -4.29 -0.75
N THR A 451 3.36 -4.79 -1.52
CA THR A 451 2.00 -5.07 -1.10
C THR A 451 1.96 -6.21 -0.07
N TYR A 452 2.77 -7.26 -0.24
CA TYR A 452 2.65 -8.50 0.54
C TYR A 452 3.82 -8.80 1.50
N LEU A 453 4.83 -7.91 1.63
CA LEU A 453 6.07 -8.17 2.38
C LEU A 453 5.82 -8.58 3.84
N THR A 454 4.76 -8.05 4.44
CA THR A 454 4.35 -8.28 5.83
C THR A 454 4.02 -9.76 6.11
N TYR A 455 3.66 -10.53 5.08
CA TYR A 455 3.27 -11.93 5.19
C TYR A 455 4.30 -12.92 4.63
N LEU A 456 5.21 -12.47 3.76
CA LEU A 456 6.09 -13.35 3.01
C LEU A 456 7.58 -12.96 3.07
N PRO A 457 8.19 -12.79 4.26
CA PRO A 457 9.64 -12.63 4.35
C PRO A 457 10.38 -13.81 3.67
N PHE A 458 9.78 -15.01 3.69
CA PHE A 458 10.27 -16.19 2.98
C PHE A 458 10.28 -16.06 1.45
N VAL A 459 9.32 -15.36 0.83
CA VAL A 459 9.32 -15.16 -0.62
C VAL A 459 10.39 -14.15 -1.01
N THR A 460 10.62 -13.13 -0.19
CA THR A 460 11.79 -12.25 -0.34
C THR A 460 13.07 -13.07 -0.32
N TYR A 461 13.21 -14.01 0.63
CA TYR A 461 14.33 -14.94 0.65
C TYR A 461 14.37 -15.85 -0.59
N LEU A 462 13.25 -16.39 -1.06
CA LEU A 462 13.22 -17.33 -2.18
C LEU A 462 13.52 -16.67 -3.53
N ILE A 463 13.01 -15.45 -3.76
CA ILE A 463 13.37 -14.59 -4.90
C ILE A 463 14.87 -14.28 -4.85
N THR A 464 15.34 -13.91 -3.67
CA THR A 464 16.75 -13.63 -3.44
C THR A 464 17.61 -14.88 -3.71
N TYR A 465 17.23 -16.05 -3.21
CA TYR A 465 17.91 -17.33 -3.43
C TYR A 465 17.87 -17.77 -4.89
N SER A 466 16.77 -17.54 -5.61
CA SER A 466 16.69 -17.84 -7.04
C SER A 466 17.56 -16.90 -7.87
N LEU A 467 17.66 -15.61 -7.50
CA LEU A 467 18.64 -14.67 -8.05
C LEU A 467 20.09 -15.07 -7.74
N TYR A 468 20.37 -15.81 -6.64
CA TYR A 468 21.70 -16.38 -6.36
C TYR A 468 22.00 -17.65 -7.15
N ILE A 469 21.03 -18.55 -7.25
CA ILE A 469 21.21 -19.88 -7.85
C ILE A 469 21.33 -19.77 -9.37
N GLN A 470 20.63 -18.84 -10.02
CA GLN A 470 20.65 -18.68 -11.47
C GLN A 470 22.03 -18.34 -12.04
N PRO A 471 22.78 -17.34 -11.54
CA PRO A 471 24.16 -17.10 -11.98
C PRO A 471 25.07 -18.29 -11.74
N ILE A 472 24.92 -19.03 -10.63
CA ILE A 472 25.76 -20.18 -10.29
C ILE A 472 25.51 -21.36 -11.23
N LEU A 473 24.24 -21.76 -11.42
CA LEU A 473 23.85 -22.81 -12.36
C LEU A 473 24.22 -22.44 -13.80
N PHE A 474 24.12 -21.16 -14.15
CA PHE A 474 24.48 -20.67 -15.48
C PHE A 474 26.00 -20.66 -15.70
N THR A 475 26.77 -20.22 -14.70
CA THR A 475 28.24 -20.33 -14.72
C THR A 475 28.61 -21.79 -14.89
N TYR A 476 27.99 -22.72 -14.15
CA TYR A 476 28.14 -24.17 -14.30
C TYR A 476 27.81 -24.70 -15.71
N MET A 477 26.77 -24.18 -16.37
CA MET A 477 26.46 -24.54 -17.76
C MET A 477 27.50 -23.99 -18.76
N ILE A 478 28.04 -22.79 -18.53
CA ILE A 478 29.11 -22.20 -19.36
C ILE A 478 30.46 -22.87 -19.13
N PHE A 479 30.76 -23.30 -17.90
CA PHE A 479 31.96 -24.08 -17.52
C PHE A 479 32.23 -25.25 -18.46
N ARG A 480 31.17 -25.80 -19.09
CA ARG A 480 31.25 -26.93 -20.01
C ARG A 480 31.77 -26.61 -21.42
N ARG A 481 31.95 -25.33 -21.81
CA ARG A 481 32.12 -24.97 -23.24
C ARG A 481 33.42 -24.22 -23.65
N SER A 482 34.13 -23.48 -22.78
CA SER A 482 35.39 -22.80 -23.17
C SER A 482 36.20 -22.21 -22.00
N ARG A 483 37.49 -22.60 -21.88
CA ARG A 483 38.42 -22.18 -20.79
C ARG A 483 38.87 -20.70 -20.82
N LYS A 484 38.80 -19.99 -21.95
CA LYS A 484 39.34 -18.60 -22.06
C LYS A 484 38.34 -17.50 -21.73
N ILE A 485 37.05 -17.83 -21.70
CA ILE A 485 35.93 -16.94 -21.32
C ILE A 485 35.77 -16.87 -19.78
N TYR A 486 36.48 -17.75 -19.08
CA TYR A 486 36.49 -18.02 -17.64
C TYR A 486 36.58 -16.77 -16.72
N MET A 487 37.59 -15.91 -16.88
CA MET A 487 37.83 -14.82 -15.91
C MET A 487 36.81 -13.68 -15.97
N LEU A 488 36.28 -13.38 -17.16
CA LEU A 488 35.31 -12.30 -17.34
C LEU A 488 33.91 -12.71 -16.83
N TYR A 489 33.57 -13.99 -16.96
CA TYR A 489 32.30 -14.55 -16.53
C TYR A 489 32.29 -15.07 -15.10
N LEU A 490 33.44 -15.21 -14.42
CA LEU A 490 33.50 -15.40 -12.97
C LEU A 490 33.28 -14.09 -12.20
N ALA A 491 33.73 -12.97 -12.77
CA ALA A 491 33.55 -11.66 -12.17
C ALA A 491 32.06 -11.27 -12.08
N LEU A 492 31.23 -11.67 -13.05
CA LEU A 492 29.81 -11.30 -13.08
C LEU A 492 29.02 -11.96 -11.93
N PRO A 493 29.01 -13.30 -11.71
CA PRO A 493 28.37 -13.95 -10.58
C PRO A 493 28.95 -13.53 -9.23
N ILE A 494 30.27 -13.30 -9.13
CA ILE A 494 30.86 -12.78 -7.90
C ILE A 494 30.34 -11.37 -7.64
N PHE A 495 30.29 -10.51 -8.67
CA PHE A 495 29.73 -9.17 -8.56
C PHE A 495 28.24 -9.22 -8.21
N THR A 496 27.43 -10.04 -8.88
CA THR A 496 26.01 -10.22 -8.55
C THR A 496 25.86 -10.75 -7.14
N THR A 497 26.67 -11.73 -6.73
CA THR A 497 26.63 -12.32 -5.39
C THR A 497 27.03 -11.30 -4.33
N VAL A 498 28.11 -10.54 -4.52
CA VAL A 498 28.57 -9.50 -3.59
C VAL A 498 27.58 -8.35 -3.52
N THR A 499 27.03 -7.92 -4.66
CA THR A 499 26.05 -6.81 -4.71
C THR A 499 24.74 -7.24 -4.05
N SER A 500 24.24 -8.43 -4.36
CA SER A 500 23.07 -9.02 -3.69
C SER A 500 23.33 -9.26 -2.20
N THR A 501 24.52 -9.73 -1.82
CA THR A 501 24.86 -10.01 -0.41
C THR A 501 24.98 -8.72 0.37
N THR A 502 25.56 -7.67 -0.22
CA THR A 502 25.67 -6.34 0.39
C THR A 502 24.28 -5.71 0.53
N LEU A 503 23.43 -5.83 -0.50
CA LEU A 503 22.04 -5.37 -0.45
C LEU A 503 21.25 -6.10 0.65
N ILE A 504 21.45 -7.41 0.83
CA ILE A 504 20.79 -8.20 1.89
C ILE A 504 21.38 -7.94 3.26
N LEU A 505 22.68 -7.77 3.43
CA LEU A 505 23.25 -7.41 4.72
C LEU A 505 22.76 -6.02 5.13
N PHE A 506 22.61 -5.12 4.15
CA PHE A 506 22.02 -3.80 4.35
C PHE A 506 20.52 -3.88 4.69
N LEU A 507 19.73 -4.68 3.97
CA LEU A 507 18.30 -4.93 4.25
C LEU A 507 18.11 -5.67 5.59
N GLY A 508 18.83 -6.77 5.77
CA GLY A 508 18.84 -7.69 6.91
C GLY A 508 19.24 -7.04 8.22
N SER A 509 20.26 -6.18 8.23
CA SER A 509 20.67 -5.44 9.43
C SER A 509 19.60 -4.47 9.96
N ARG A 510 18.59 -4.14 9.14
CA ARG A 510 17.44 -3.30 9.52
C ARG A 510 16.23 -4.11 9.99
N PHE A 511 16.20 -5.42 9.77
CA PHE A 511 15.19 -6.31 10.36
C PHE A 511 15.64 -6.72 11.76
N TYR A 512 15.10 -6.05 12.78
CA TYR A 512 15.15 -6.58 14.14
C TYR A 512 14.45 -7.95 14.14
N TYR A 513 15.09 -8.95 14.76
CA TYR A 513 14.65 -10.35 14.90
C TYR A 513 15.04 -11.35 13.80
N THR A 514 16.34 -11.56 13.54
CA THR A 514 16.97 -12.92 13.49
C THR A 514 18.48 -12.83 13.23
N PRO A 515 19.32 -13.66 13.87
CA PRO A 515 20.76 -13.65 13.62
C PRO A 515 21.04 -14.22 12.21
N ILE A 516 21.52 -13.36 11.31
CA ILE A 516 21.82 -13.61 9.88
C ILE A 516 23.02 -14.56 9.65
N THR A 517 23.58 -15.19 10.69
CA THR A 517 24.93 -15.75 10.62
C THR A 517 25.07 -17.16 10.03
N ILE A 518 24.05 -17.78 9.44
CA ILE A 518 24.12 -19.23 9.12
C ILE A 518 24.18 -19.62 7.61
N PRO A 519 23.58 -18.91 6.62
CA PRO A 519 23.58 -19.41 5.24
C PRO A 519 24.70 -18.89 4.32
N THR A 520 25.58 -17.97 4.77
CA THR A 520 26.74 -17.53 3.96
C THR A 520 27.86 -18.58 3.89
N ILE A 521 27.97 -19.44 4.92
CA ILE A 521 29.03 -20.46 5.02
C ILE A 521 28.87 -21.56 3.95
N PRO A 522 27.69 -22.14 3.68
CA PRO A 522 27.52 -23.13 2.62
C PRO A 522 27.89 -22.61 1.22
N LEU A 523 27.56 -21.34 0.90
CA LEU A 523 27.87 -20.75 -0.40
C LEU A 523 29.38 -20.52 -0.57
N LEU A 524 30.05 -20.04 0.48
CA LEU A 524 31.50 -19.90 0.51
C LEU A 524 32.19 -21.27 0.37
N LEU A 525 31.65 -22.32 1.00
CA LEU A 525 32.15 -23.69 0.90
C LEU A 525 32.00 -24.28 -0.50
N VAL A 526 30.90 -23.99 -1.22
CA VAL A 526 30.74 -24.41 -2.62
C VAL A 526 31.74 -23.69 -3.52
N VAL A 527 31.91 -22.37 -3.35
CA VAL A 527 32.91 -21.60 -4.13
C VAL A 527 34.33 -22.11 -3.83
N VAL A 528 34.66 -22.35 -2.56
CA VAL A 528 35.96 -22.92 -2.15
C VAL A 528 36.14 -24.34 -2.71
N ALA A 529 35.11 -25.18 -2.68
CA ALA A 529 35.18 -26.52 -3.26
C ALA A 529 35.41 -26.49 -4.77
N MET A 530 34.75 -25.58 -5.51
CA MET A 530 34.96 -25.41 -6.95
C MET A 530 36.36 -24.86 -7.28
N VAL A 531 36.89 -23.96 -6.44
CA VAL A 531 38.27 -23.45 -6.59
C VAL A 531 39.30 -24.52 -6.24
N MET A 532 39.04 -25.34 -5.21
CA MET A 532 39.91 -26.45 -4.83
C MET A 532 39.93 -27.53 -5.91
N ASP A 533 38.78 -27.91 -6.48
CA ASP A 533 38.69 -28.86 -7.59
C ASP A 533 39.46 -28.37 -8.84
N TYR A 534 39.38 -27.05 -9.12
CA TYR A 534 40.21 -26.41 -10.15
C TYR A 534 41.72 -26.56 -9.88
N ILE A 535 42.17 -26.24 -8.66
CA ILE A 535 43.59 -26.34 -8.27
C ILE A 535 44.07 -27.80 -8.36
N PHE A 536 43.30 -28.74 -7.82
CA PHE A 536 43.68 -30.16 -7.81
C PHE A 536 43.71 -30.78 -9.21
N SER A 537 42.84 -30.34 -10.12
CA SER A 537 42.85 -30.78 -11.52
C SER A 537 44.04 -30.28 -12.35
N GLU A 538 44.76 -29.23 -11.90
CA GLU A 538 46.00 -28.76 -12.54
C GLU A 538 47.27 -29.34 -11.91
N THR A 539 47.25 -29.75 -10.63
CA THR A 539 48.43 -30.25 -9.93
C THR A 539 48.72 -31.74 -10.10
N ILE A 540 47.82 -32.51 -10.73
CA ILE A 540 48.06 -33.92 -11.04
C ILE A 540 48.30 -34.03 -12.55
N PRO A 541 49.57 -34.09 -13.00
CA PRO A 541 49.85 -34.47 -14.37
C PRO A 541 49.39 -35.91 -14.57
N SER A 542 48.65 -36.15 -15.65
CA SER A 542 48.24 -37.49 -16.10
C SER A 542 49.43 -38.43 -16.26
#